data_AF-A0A0K1QGB3-F1
#
_entry.id   AF-A0A0K1QGB3-F1
#
_cell.length_a   1.000
_cell.length_b   1.000
_cell.length_c   1.000
_cell.angle_alpha   90.00
_cell.angle_beta   90.00
_cell.angle_gamma   90.00
#
_symmetry.space_group_name_H-M   'P 1'
#
loop_
_entity.id
_entity.type
_entity.pdbx_description
1 polymer ?
#
loop_
_entity_poly.entity_id
_entity_poly.type
_entity_poly.pdbx_seq_one_letter_code
_entity_poly.pdbx_strand_id
1 'polypeptide(L)'
;MLRGDLLERFDEALKKLVEHAKGLRPGAKPADITTAERALEAKLPKTLAALYAWHDGEMPSGKVFDELCRTDVDASWDEETRQAFVVKFMTLAEVAEAGVTEAHFERATNSMWLNPIDEPSVTCKLVPFLWVRGGDPAEKREPRPDDWFVGVDDVSGAVWLYEPDGEDLEIVDRQAPALEEWLRIRTLKLEKLSRTAAAKAPSAVPVVRPPALLLLELLVEKGAIELSEDADIPSTAARLAPLLAQIPQKLAVKSAMTFLEEDDSIAEIFMDDDKLRKIVSQFTA
;
A
#
# COMPACT_ATOMS: atom_id res chain seq x y z
N MET A 1 -4.94 26.15 -5.73
CA MET A 1 -5.30 25.58 -7.06
C MET A 1 -4.23 24.55 -7.34
N LEU A 2 -4.59 23.29 -7.62
CA LEU A 2 -3.56 22.26 -7.86
C LEU A 2 -2.71 22.68 -9.07
N ARG A 3 -1.40 22.62 -8.92
CA ARG A 3 -0.49 22.91 -10.03
C ARG A 3 -0.48 21.73 -11.00
N GLY A 4 -0.62 22.01 -12.29
CA GLY A 4 -0.67 20.97 -13.33
C GLY A 4 0.59 20.09 -13.37
N ASP A 5 1.76 20.68 -13.07
CA ASP A 5 3.05 19.98 -13.01
C ASP A 5 3.08 18.88 -11.93
N LEU A 6 2.34 19.04 -10.83
CA LEU A 6 2.30 18.05 -9.76
C LEU A 6 1.55 16.77 -10.18
N LEU A 7 0.42 16.93 -10.86
CA LEU A 7 -0.40 15.80 -11.32
C LEU A 7 0.28 15.08 -12.50
N GLU A 8 0.89 15.82 -13.42
CA GLU A 8 1.70 15.26 -14.50
C GLU A 8 2.87 14.42 -13.96
N ARG A 9 3.58 14.92 -12.94
CA ARG A 9 4.64 14.15 -12.27
C ARG A 9 4.14 12.89 -11.59
N PHE A 10 2.96 12.94 -10.99
CA PHE A 10 2.33 11.74 -10.43
C PHE A 10 2.09 10.70 -11.52
N ASP A 11 1.47 11.09 -12.64
CA ASP A 11 1.22 10.20 -13.79
C ASP A 11 2.52 9.62 -14.37
N GLU A 12 3.55 10.43 -14.52
CA GLU A 12 4.85 9.96 -15.01
C GLU A 12 5.50 8.95 -14.08
N ALA A 13 5.42 9.17 -12.77
CA ALA A 13 5.91 8.22 -11.78
C ALA A 13 5.07 6.93 -11.78
N LEU A 14 3.74 7.05 -11.91
CA LEU A 14 2.81 5.93 -11.95
C LEU A 14 3.03 5.06 -13.19
N LYS A 15 3.22 5.67 -14.37
CA LYS A 15 3.47 4.95 -15.64
C LYS A 15 4.73 4.08 -15.59
N LYS A 16 5.72 4.44 -14.78
CA LYS A 16 6.94 3.66 -14.57
C LYS A 16 6.69 2.41 -13.71
N LEU A 17 5.57 2.34 -13.01
CA LEU A 17 5.14 1.21 -12.21
C LEU A 17 4.01 0.48 -12.95
N VAL A 18 4.41 -0.49 -13.79
CA VAL A 18 3.54 -1.16 -14.78
C VAL A 18 2.24 -1.72 -14.17
N GLU A 19 2.26 -2.17 -12.91
CA GLU A 19 1.07 -2.69 -12.21
C GLU A 19 0.08 -1.60 -11.79
N HIS A 20 0.54 -0.37 -11.52
CA HIS A 20 -0.29 0.73 -11.03
C HIS A 20 -0.77 1.67 -12.15
N ALA A 21 -0.12 1.67 -13.31
CA ALA A 21 -0.45 2.54 -14.44
C ALA A 21 -1.89 2.36 -14.97
N LYS A 22 -2.56 1.25 -14.66
CA LYS A 22 -3.96 0.97 -15.03
C LYS A 22 -4.94 1.09 -13.85
N GLY A 23 -4.47 1.56 -12.70
CA GLY A 23 -5.25 1.60 -11.45
C GLY A 23 -6.24 2.76 -11.35
N LEU A 24 -6.10 3.82 -12.15
CA LEU A 24 -6.91 5.04 -12.06
C LEU A 24 -7.93 5.16 -13.19
N ARG A 25 -9.10 5.71 -12.87
CA ARG A 25 -10.19 5.95 -13.83
C ARG A 25 -9.92 7.25 -14.59
N PRO A 26 -10.39 7.40 -15.84
CA PRO A 26 -10.31 8.68 -16.54
C PRO A 26 -10.94 9.82 -15.71
N GLY A 27 -10.43 11.04 -15.89
CA GLY A 27 -10.95 12.22 -15.21
C GLY A 27 -12.44 12.46 -15.45
N ALA A 28 -13.11 12.94 -14.40
CA ALA A 28 -14.52 13.30 -14.41
C ALA A 28 -14.77 14.51 -15.32
N LYS A 29 -15.91 14.52 -16.02
CA LYS A 29 -16.34 15.70 -16.77
C LYS A 29 -16.94 16.73 -15.81
N PRO A 30 -17.00 18.02 -16.19
CA PRO A 30 -17.63 19.06 -15.37
C PRO A 30 -19.10 18.75 -14.98
N ALA A 31 -19.83 18.04 -15.86
CA ALA A 31 -21.21 17.61 -15.58
C ALA A 31 -21.29 16.54 -14.48
N ASP A 32 -20.30 15.64 -14.42
CA ASP A 32 -20.24 14.59 -13.40
C ASP A 32 -19.94 15.22 -12.03
N ILE A 33 -18.99 16.16 -11.98
CA ILE A 33 -18.69 16.96 -10.77
C ILE A 33 -19.93 17.72 -10.30
N THR A 34 -20.65 18.39 -11.21
CA THR A 34 -21.86 19.13 -10.87
C THR A 34 -22.96 18.21 -10.32
N THR A 35 -23.04 16.98 -10.83
CA THR A 35 -24.00 15.97 -10.36
C THR A 35 -23.65 15.50 -8.95
N ALA A 36 -22.36 15.24 -8.68
CA ALA A 36 -21.88 14.88 -7.36
C ALA A 36 -22.10 16.01 -6.33
N GLU A 37 -21.78 17.26 -6.68
CA GLU A 37 -22.04 18.42 -5.82
C GLU A 37 -23.52 18.60 -5.47
N ARG A 38 -24.41 18.28 -6.41
CA ARG A 38 -25.86 18.30 -6.14
C ARG A 38 -26.27 17.20 -5.18
N ALA A 39 -25.74 15.98 -5.36
CA ALA A 39 -26.04 14.85 -4.48
C ALA A 39 -25.50 15.08 -3.05
N LEU A 40 -24.33 15.71 -2.92
CA LEU A 40 -23.72 16.07 -1.64
C LEU A 40 -24.39 17.27 -0.94
N GLU A 41 -25.25 18.01 -1.65
CA GLU A 41 -25.76 19.31 -1.21
C GLU A 41 -24.63 20.29 -0.78
N ALA A 42 -23.45 20.15 -1.41
CA ALA A 42 -22.24 20.89 -1.10
C ALA A 42 -21.36 21.08 -2.34
N LYS A 43 -20.53 22.13 -2.34
CA LYS A 43 -19.53 22.34 -3.39
C LYS A 43 -18.25 21.57 -3.07
N LEU A 44 -17.63 20.99 -4.09
CA LEU A 44 -16.30 20.40 -3.91
C LEU A 44 -15.29 21.53 -3.71
N PRO A 45 -14.33 21.38 -2.77
CA PRO A 45 -13.17 22.24 -2.71
C PRO A 45 -12.49 22.31 -4.09
N LYS A 46 -12.08 23.50 -4.55
CA LYS A 46 -11.54 23.69 -5.91
C LYS A 46 -10.37 22.75 -6.23
N THR A 47 -9.53 22.46 -5.23
CA THR A 47 -8.42 21.52 -5.35
C THR A 47 -8.91 20.09 -5.53
N LEU A 48 -9.96 19.69 -4.81
CA LEU A 48 -10.56 18.36 -4.92
C LEU A 48 -11.29 18.20 -6.26
N ALA A 49 -12.01 19.21 -6.73
CA ALA A 49 -12.61 19.20 -8.07
C ALA A 49 -11.54 19.05 -9.18
N ALA A 50 -10.38 19.69 -9.02
CA ALA A 50 -9.26 19.53 -9.95
C ALA A 50 -8.65 18.12 -9.89
N LEU A 51 -8.58 17.50 -8.71
CA LEU A 51 -8.15 16.11 -8.55
C LEU A 51 -9.09 15.16 -9.32
N TYR A 52 -10.41 15.34 -9.19
CA TYR A 52 -11.40 14.53 -9.89
C TYR A 52 -11.44 14.78 -11.40
N ALA A 53 -11.22 16.02 -11.83
CA ALA A 53 -11.08 16.33 -13.26
C ALA A 53 -9.85 15.64 -13.90
N TRP A 54 -8.86 15.27 -13.08
CA TRP A 54 -7.71 14.48 -13.51
C TRP A 54 -8.01 12.98 -13.47
N HIS A 55 -8.49 12.44 -12.34
CA HIS A 55 -8.92 11.04 -12.22
C HIS A 55 -10.17 10.88 -11.34
N ASP A 56 -11.20 10.19 -11.85
CA ASP A 56 -12.44 9.88 -11.11
C ASP A 56 -12.30 8.63 -10.22
N GLY A 57 -11.35 8.67 -9.28
CA GLY A 57 -11.07 7.55 -8.38
C GLY A 57 -10.26 6.41 -9.01
N GLU A 58 -10.17 5.31 -8.26
CA GLU A 58 -9.53 4.07 -8.69
C GLU A 58 -10.48 3.13 -9.43
N MET A 59 -9.92 2.37 -10.38
CA MET A 59 -10.59 1.19 -10.94
C MET A 59 -10.85 0.16 -9.83
N PRO A 60 -11.83 -0.76 -9.97
CA PRO A 60 -12.11 -1.77 -8.94
C PRO A 60 -10.89 -2.63 -8.55
N SER A 61 -9.95 -2.85 -9.47
CA SER A 61 -8.70 -3.57 -9.24
C SER A 61 -7.52 -2.67 -8.86
N GLY A 62 -7.74 -1.35 -8.77
CA GLY A 62 -6.71 -0.37 -8.43
C GLY A 62 -6.32 -0.47 -6.95
N LYS A 63 -5.01 -0.36 -6.69
CA LYS A 63 -4.40 -0.40 -5.34
C LYS A 63 -3.33 0.69 -5.14
N VAL A 64 -3.36 1.72 -5.98
CA VAL A 64 -2.37 2.80 -6.00
C VAL A 64 -2.37 3.53 -4.65
N PHE A 65 -3.54 3.92 -4.16
CA PHE A 65 -3.64 4.67 -2.91
C PHE A 65 -3.52 3.78 -1.67
N ASP A 66 -3.90 2.50 -1.78
CA ASP A 66 -3.61 1.50 -0.76
C ASP A 66 -2.11 1.45 -0.46
N GLU A 67 -1.29 1.24 -1.49
CA GLU A 67 0.15 1.12 -1.31
C GLU A 67 0.84 2.44 -0.91
N LEU A 68 0.34 3.57 -1.39
CA LEU A 68 0.92 4.88 -1.07
C LEU A 68 0.57 5.38 0.34
N CYS A 69 -0.61 5.02 0.85
CA CYS A 69 -1.15 5.59 2.08
C CYS A 69 -1.17 4.60 3.24
N ARG A 70 -1.08 3.28 3.00
CA ARG A 70 -1.15 2.26 4.05
C ARG A 70 -0.22 2.55 5.22
N THR A 71 1.06 2.84 4.97
CA THR A 71 2.02 3.14 6.04
C THR A 71 1.70 4.41 6.83
N ASP A 72 1.07 5.41 6.20
CA ASP A 72 0.71 6.65 6.89
C ASP A 72 -0.49 6.40 7.79
N VAL A 73 -1.45 5.62 7.30
CA VAL A 73 -2.66 5.27 8.03
C VAL A 73 -2.33 4.29 9.16
N ASP A 74 -1.50 3.27 8.92
CA ASP A 74 -1.00 2.33 9.94
C ASP A 74 -0.34 3.06 11.12
N ALA A 75 0.42 4.13 10.85
CA ALA A 75 1.09 4.89 11.91
C ALA A 75 0.13 5.72 12.77
N SER A 76 -1.04 6.06 12.24
CA SER A 76 -2.12 6.77 12.95
C SER A 76 -3.14 5.82 13.58
N TRP A 77 -3.09 4.51 13.26
CA TRP A 77 -4.06 3.50 13.68
C TRP A 77 -3.50 2.70 14.87
N ASP A 78 -4.23 2.63 15.98
CA ASP A 78 -3.76 1.99 17.21
C ASP A 78 -3.54 0.47 17.07
N GLU A 79 -2.52 -0.04 17.74
CA GLU A 79 -1.96 -1.40 17.56
C GLU A 79 -2.97 -2.52 17.89
N GLU A 80 -3.95 -2.24 18.74
CA GLU A 80 -4.98 -3.20 19.19
C GLU A 80 -6.06 -3.50 18.13
N THR A 81 -6.15 -2.69 17.06
CA THR A 81 -7.15 -2.86 15.98
C THR A 81 -6.56 -3.27 14.64
N ARG A 82 -5.41 -3.98 14.63
CA ARG A 82 -4.73 -4.54 13.44
C ARG A 82 -5.57 -5.56 12.62
N GLN A 83 -6.77 -5.17 12.21
CA GLN A 83 -7.52 -5.82 11.15
C GLN A 83 -6.91 -5.39 9.82
N ALA A 84 -6.90 -6.31 8.85
CA ALA A 84 -6.50 -5.97 7.49
C ALA A 84 -7.45 -4.90 6.94
N PHE A 85 -6.93 -3.71 6.63
CA PHE A 85 -7.67 -2.65 5.95
C PHE A 85 -7.17 -2.41 4.53
N VAL A 86 -7.96 -1.69 3.75
CA VAL A 86 -7.58 -1.16 2.44
C VAL A 86 -7.89 0.33 2.36
N VAL A 87 -6.97 1.10 1.77
CA VAL A 87 -7.21 2.50 1.38
C VAL A 87 -7.54 2.53 -0.10
N LYS A 88 -8.60 3.24 -0.50
CA LYS A 88 -8.83 3.51 -1.94
C LYS A 88 -9.30 4.92 -2.22
N PHE A 89 -8.88 5.43 -3.37
CA PHE A 89 -9.33 6.69 -3.92
C PHE A 89 -10.73 6.51 -4.52
N MET A 90 -11.68 7.14 -3.85
CA MET A 90 -13.10 7.01 -4.14
C MET A 90 -13.43 7.64 -5.49
N THR A 91 -14.41 7.08 -6.17
CA THR A 91 -15.06 7.70 -7.31
C THR A 91 -16.01 8.80 -6.84
N LEU A 92 -16.37 9.76 -7.69
CA LEU A 92 -17.36 10.79 -7.35
C LEU A 92 -18.72 10.21 -6.92
N ALA A 93 -19.09 9.04 -7.45
CA ALA A 93 -20.30 8.34 -7.04
C ALA A 93 -20.19 7.82 -5.60
N GLU A 94 -19.05 7.23 -5.24
CA GLU A 94 -18.79 6.77 -3.87
C GLU A 94 -18.68 7.95 -2.89
N VAL A 95 -18.11 9.08 -3.31
CA VAL A 95 -18.09 10.31 -2.49
C VAL A 95 -19.52 10.80 -2.24
N ALA A 96 -20.35 10.85 -3.29
CA ALA A 96 -21.74 11.25 -3.15
C ALA A 96 -22.53 10.33 -2.21
N GLU A 97 -22.23 9.04 -2.21
CA GLU A 97 -22.83 8.05 -1.30
C GLU A 97 -22.34 8.22 0.15
N ALA A 98 -21.04 8.49 0.36
CA ALA A 98 -20.48 8.72 1.69
C ALA A 98 -20.95 10.05 2.32
N GLY A 99 -21.31 11.03 1.50
CA GLY A 99 -21.80 12.33 1.98
C GLY A 99 -20.69 13.24 2.49
N VAL A 100 -21.09 14.36 3.11
CA VAL A 100 -20.19 15.31 3.76
C VAL A 100 -20.35 15.22 5.28
N THR A 101 -19.25 15.37 6.02
CA THR A 101 -19.28 15.40 7.48
C THR A 101 -19.09 16.83 7.96
N GLU A 102 -19.97 17.33 8.82
CA GLU A 102 -19.77 18.63 9.48
C GLU A 102 -18.69 18.50 10.55
N ALA A 103 -17.79 19.48 10.61
CA ALA A 103 -16.70 19.49 11.56
C ALA A 103 -16.51 20.89 12.17
N HIS A 104 -16.05 20.90 13.41
CA HIS A 104 -15.92 22.06 14.26
C HIS A 104 -14.46 22.20 14.70
N PHE A 105 -13.81 23.26 14.24
CA PHE A 105 -12.40 23.52 14.53
C PHE A 105 -12.26 24.53 15.66
N GLU A 106 -11.40 24.19 16.63
CA GLU A 106 -11.03 25.06 17.73
C GLU A 106 -9.58 25.53 17.58
N ARG A 107 -9.38 26.84 17.35
CA ARG A 107 -8.05 27.40 17.13
C ARG A 107 -7.14 27.35 18.36
N ALA A 108 -7.73 27.37 19.56
CA ALA A 108 -6.98 27.41 20.81
C ALA A 108 -6.20 26.11 21.05
N THR A 109 -6.83 24.98 20.74
CA THR A 109 -6.26 23.63 20.87
C THR A 109 -5.66 23.12 19.55
N ASN A 110 -6.01 23.77 18.44
CA ASN A 110 -5.71 23.30 17.08
C ASN A 110 -6.27 21.88 16.84
N SER A 111 -7.40 21.58 17.46
CA SER A 111 -8.14 20.33 17.35
C SER A 111 -9.40 20.50 16.52
N MET A 112 -9.86 19.39 15.93
CA MET A 112 -11.08 19.37 15.14
C MET A 112 -12.00 18.25 15.63
N TRP A 113 -13.27 18.59 15.78
CA TRP A 113 -14.30 17.74 16.37
C TRP A 113 -15.41 17.51 15.35
N LEU A 114 -15.96 16.29 15.30
CA LEU A 114 -17.13 16.00 14.47
C LEU A 114 -18.44 16.29 15.20
N ASN A 115 -18.40 16.29 16.55
CA ASN A 115 -19.51 16.73 17.36
C ASN A 115 -19.64 18.25 17.43
N PRO A 116 -20.87 18.77 17.52
CA PRO A 116 -21.09 20.18 17.85
C PRO A 116 -20.40 20.56 19.16
N ILE A 117 -19.68 21.68 19.13
CA ILE A 117 -19.09 22.33 20.31
C ILE A 117 -19.74 23.70 20.51
N ASP A 118 -19.77 24.22 21.75
CA ASP A 118 -20.54 25.43 22.08
C ASP A 118 -20.07 26.68 21.31
N GLU A 119 -18.76 26.85 21.13
CA GLU A 119 -18.17 28.03 20.49
C GLU A 119 -17.02 27.65 19.54
N PRO A 120 -17.30 27.04 18.37
CA PRO A 120 -16.26 26.69 17.43
C PRO A 120 -15.62 27.95 16.83
N SER A 121 -14.30 27.91 16.63
CA SER A 121 -13.59 28.99 15.93
C SER A 121 -13.96 29.02 14.45
N VAL A 122 -14.18 27.85 13.85
CA VAL A 122 -14.61 27.65 12.46
C VAL A 122 -15.49 26.40 12.41
N THR A 123 -16.59 26.46 11.67
CA THR A 123 -17.34 25.27 11.25
C THR A 123 -17.06 25.05 9.77
N CYS A 124 -16.73 23.82 9.38
CA CYS A 124 -16.43 23.46 8.00
C CYS A 124 -17.09 22.13 7.63
N LYS A 125 -17.09 21.82 6.34
CA LYS A 125 -17.51 20.52 5.81
C LYS A 125 -16.29 19.75 5.34
N LEU A 126 -16.21 18.50 5.76
CA LEU A 126 -15.25 17.53 5.26
C LEU A 126 -15.87 16.78 4.10
N VAL A 127 -15.25 16.91 2.93
CA VAL A 127 -15.60 16.12 1.75
C VAL A 127 -14.63 14.93 1.66
N PRO A 128 -15.09 13.68 1.85
CA PRO A 128 -14.23 12.51 1.76
C PRO A 128 -13.74 12.31 0.33
N PHE A 129 -12.54 11.76 0.21
CA PHE A 129 -12.00 11.34 -1.09
C PHE A 129 -11.21 10.04 -1.02
N LEU A 130 -10.70 9.65 0.16
CA LEU A 130 -10.30 8.26 0.41
C LEU A 130 -11.21 7.67 1.46
N TRP A 131 -11.57 6.40 1.26
CA TRP A 131 -12.06 5.55 2.33
C TRP A 131 -10.91 4.71 2.88
N VAL A 132 -10.98 4.35 4.16
CA VAL A 132 -10.14 3.34 4.78
C VAL A 132 -11.05 2.34 5.46
N ARG A 133 -11.06 1.10 4.98
CA ARG A 133 -12.01 0.09 5.44
C ARG A 133 -11.32 -1.20 5.80
N GLY A 134 -11.76 -1.83 6.89
CA GLY A 134 -11.45 -3.22 7.19
C GLY A 134 -12.09 -4.17 6.16
N GLY A 135 -11.32 -5.18 5.70
CA GLY A 135 -11.82 -6.25 4.82
C GLY A 135 -11.59 -6.06 3.31
N ASP A 136 -12.36 -6.78 2.49
CA ASP A 136 -12.21 -6.80 1.02
C ASP A 136 -12.87 -5.56 0.37
N PRO A 137 -12.12 -4.72 -0.35
CA PRO A 137 -12.64 -3.52 -1.04
C PRO A 137 -13.62 -3.83 -2.18
N ALA A 138 -13.69 -5.07 -2.66
CA ALA A 138 -14.66 -5.51 -3.66
C ALA A 138 -16.05 -5.80 -3.07
N GLU A 139 -16.17 -5.89 -1.76
CA GLU A 139 -17.44 -6.12 -1.09
C GLU A 139 -18.26 -4.81 -1.09
N LYS A 140 -19.32 -4.79 -1.91
CA LYS A 140 -20.31 -3.70 -1.88
C LYS A 140 -21.12 -3.81 -0.60
N ARG A 141 -20.65 -3.15 0.46
CA ARG A 141 -21.37 -2.97 1.72
C ARG A 141 -21.61 -1.49 2.01
N GLU A 142 -22.74 -1.22 2.64
CA GLU A 142 -23.03 0.09 3.22
C GLU A 142 -21.88 0.52 4.16
N PRO A 143 -21.61 1.84 4.28
CA PRO A 143 -20.65 2.34 5.25
C PRO A 143 -20.95 1.77 6.63
N ARG A 144 -19.95 1.18 7.27
CA ARG A 144 -20.07 0.74 8.66
C ARG A 144 -19.59 1.85 9.60
N PRO A 145 -20.02 1.79 10.87
CA PRO A 145 -19.54 2.71 11.89
C PRO A 145 -18.00 2.71 12.07
N ASP A 146 -17.33 1.61 11.71
CA ASP A 146 -15.87 1.43 11.76
C ASP A 146 -15.15 1.81 10.46
N ASP A 147 -15.84 2.37 9.46
CA ASP A 147 -15.19 2.84 8.24
C ASP A 147 -14.64 4.26 8.45
N TRP A 148 -13.36 4.45 8.10
CA TRP A 148 -12.65 5.71 8.26
C TRP A 148 -12.53 6.43 6.92
N PHE A 149 -12.34 7.75 6.95
CA PHE A 149 -12.21 8.56 5.75
C PHE A 149 -11.03 9.51 5.83
N VAL A 150 -10.46 9.79 4.66
CA VAL A 150 -9.60 10.94 4.44
C VAL A 150 -10.40 11.97 3.65
N GLY A 151 -10.56 13.17 4.21
CA GLY A 151 -11.37 14.23 3.62
C GLY A 151 -10.67 15.59 3.58
N VAL A 152 -11.23 16.47 2.77
CA VAL A 152 -10.75 17.85 2.58
C VAL A 152 -11.73 18.81 3.22
N ASP A 153 -11.21 19.68 4.08
CA ASP A 153 -11.91 20.84 4.65
C ASP A 153 -12.24 21.86 3.55
N ASP A 154 -13.52 22.21 3.40
CA ASP A 154 -14.01 23.15 2.40
C ASP A 154 -13.65 24.63 2.64
N VAL A 155 -13.24 24.98 3.85
CA VAL A 155 -12.78 26.32 4.25
C VAL A 155 -11.27 26.45 4.08
N SER A 156 -10.48 25.58 4.73
CA SER A 156 -9.01 25.70 4.73
C SER A 156 -8.32 24.93 3.61
N GLY A 157 -8.96 23.89 3.07
CA GLY A 157 -8.36 22.95 2.14
C GLY A 157 -7.43 21.92 2.78
N ALA A 158 -7.33 21.91 4.11
CA ALA A 158 -6.55 20.92 4.87
C ALA A 158 -7.12 19.51 4.71
N VAL A 159 -6.25 18.52 4.89
CA VAL A 159 -6.60 17.10 4.75
C VAL A 159 -6.57 16.42 6.10
N TRP A 160 -7.61 15.65 6.39
CA TRP A 160 -7.87 15.06 7.70
C TRP A 160 -8.25 13.60 7.57
N LEU A 161 -7.79 12.78 8.52
CA LEU A 161 -8.21 11.39 8.72
C LEU A 161 -9.23 11.37 9.88
N TYR A 162 -10.41 10.81 9.66
CA TYR A 162 -11.51 10.84 10.63
C TYR A 162 -12.42 9.62 10.54
N GLU A 163 -13.12 9.33 11.63
CA GLU A 163 -14.16 8.31 11.76
C GLU A 163 -15.51 9.00 12.00
N PRO A 164 -16.50 8.89 11.09
CA PRO A 164 -17.73 9.68 11.18
C PRO A 164 -18.64 9.29 12.35
N ASP A 165 -18.61 8.02 12.77
CA ASP A 165 -19.53 7.45 13.77
C ASP A 165 -18.81 6.93 15.04
N GLY A 166 -17.54 7.29 15.26
CA GLY A 166 -16.74 6.82 16.39
C GLY A 166 -17.25 7.33 17.74
N GLU A 167 -17.17 6.53 18.81
CA GLU A 167 -17.76 6.90 20.12
C GLU A 167 -17.16 8.19 20.74
N ASP A 168 -15.91 8.52 20.39
CA ASP A 168 -15.20 9.71 20.87
C ASP A 168 -15.20 10.90 19.87
N LEU A 169 -15.72 10.74 18.64
CA LEU A 169 -15.93 11.76 17.57
C LEU A 169 -14.83 12.84 17.40
N GLU A 170 -13.60 12.55 17.82
CA GLU A 170 -12.41 13.36 17.61
C GLU A 170 -11.82 13.00 16.25
N ILE A 171 -11.41 14.00 15.49
CA ILE A 171 -10.67 13.77 14.26
C ILE A 171 -9.25 13.34 14.63
N VAL A 172 -8.89 12.15 14.16
CA VAL A 172 -7.71 11.44 14.64
C VAL A 172 -6.42 12.16 14.26
N ASP A 173 -6.32 12.68 13.03
CA ASP A 173 -5.09 13.35 12.62
C ASP A 173 -5.23 14.28 11.42
N ARG A 174 -4.48 15.39 11.46
CA ARG A 174 -4.30 16.28 10.31
C ARG A 174 -3.19 15.72 9.41
N GLN A 175 -3.61 15.10 8.32
CA GLN A 175 -2.72 14.50 7.32
C GLN A 175 -1.89 15.52 6.53
N ALA A 176 -2.43 16.72 6.28
CA ALA A 176 -1.70 17.81 5.64
C ALA A 176 -2.40 19.17 5.83
N PRO A 177 -1.66 20.29 5.79
CA PRO A 177 -2.26 21.63 5.83
C PRO A 177 -3.03 22.01 4.55
N ALA A 178 -2.81 21.29 3.44
CA ALA A 178 -3.54 21.48 2.19
C ALA A 178 -3.50 20.22 1.32
N LEU A 179 -4.52 20.01 0.47
CA LEU A 179 -4.54 18.87 -0.48
C LEU A 179 -3.35 18.87 -1.45
N GLU A 180 -2.87 20.04 -1.89
CA GLU A 180 -1.69 20.15 -2.76
C GLU A 180 -0.44 19.57 -2.08
N GLU A 181 -0.26 19.89 -0.79
CA GLU A 181 0.86 19.38 0.00
C GLU A 181 0.73 17.88 0.27
N TRP A 182 -0.49 17.42 0.55
CA TRP A 182 -0.80 16.01 0.71
C TRP A 182 -0.43 15.21 -0.55
N LEU A 183 -0.81 15.70 -1.73
CA LEU A 183 -0.48 15.09 -3.03
C LEU A 183 1.02 15.15 -3.31
N ARG A 184 1.69 16.26 -2.98
CA ARG A 184 3.15 16.40 -3.14
C ARG A 184 3.91 15.30 -2.41
N ILE A 185 3.51 14.99 -1.18
CA ILE A 185 4.11 13.91 -0.39
C ILE A 185 3.93 12.56 -1.09
N ARG A 186 2.73 12.26 -1.62
CA ARG A 186 2.43 11.00 -2.30
C ARG A 186 3.13 10.90 -3.66
N THR A 187 3.21 11.99 -4.43
CA THR A 187 4.02 12.05 -5.66
C THR A 187 5.49 11.76 -5.35
N LEU A 188 6.07 12.33 -4.29
CA LEU A 188 7.46 12.05 -3.90
C LEU A 188 7.67 10.58 -3.50
N LYS A 189 6.74 9.99 -2.76
CA LYS A 189 6.75 8.55 -2.44
C LYS A 189 6.72 7.71 -3.72
N LEU A 190 5.80 8.01 -4.63
CA LEU A 190 5.65 7.31 -5.91
C LEU A 190 6.90 7.47 -6.78
N GLU A 191 7.49 8.66 -6.85
CA GLU A 191 8.75 8.92 -7.54
C GLU A 191 9.92 8.12 -6.92
N LYS A 192 9.95 7.97 -5.60
CA LYS A 192 10.94 7.11 -4.93
C LYS A 192 10.71 5.64 -5.30
N LEU A 193 9.47 5.16 -5.22
CA LEU A 193 9.10 3.79 -5.61
C LEU A 193 9.44 3.53 -7.08
N SER A 194 9.11 4.44 -7.99
CA SER A 194 9.44 4.32 -9.42
C SER A 194 10.95 4.28 -9.68
N ARG A 195 11.75 5.03 -8.92
CA ARG A 195 13.23 4.98 -9.02
C ARG A 195 13.79 3.69 -8.47
N THR A 196 13.28 3.19 -7.35
CA THR A 196 13.67 1.89 -6.80
C THR A 196 13.22 0.74 -7.72
N ALA A 197 12.03 0.83 -8.31
CA ALA A 197 11.53 -0.11 -9.31
C ALA A 197 12.29 -0.02 -10.63
N ALA A 198 12.76 1.16 -11.04
CA ALA A 198 13.65 1.32 -12.20
C ALA A 198 15.08 0.83 -11.92
N ALA A 199 15.57 0.96 -10.69
CA ALA A 199 16.83 0.37 -10.24
C ALA A 199 16.72 -1.17 -10.10
N LYS A 200 15.51 -1.67 -9.80
CA LYS A 200 15.14 -3.09 -9.83
C LYS A 200 14.63 -3.55 -11.20
N ALA A 201 14.45 -2.65 -12.17
CA ALA A 201 14.10 -3.03 -13.53
C ALA A 201 15.24 -3.91 -14.00
N PRO A 202 14.95 -5.04 -14.66
CA PRO A 202 15.99 -5.98 -15.03
C PRO A 202 16.95 -5.22 -15.93
N SER A 203 18.13 -4.91 -15.37
CA SER A 203 19.31 -4.76 -16.20
C SER A 203 19.28 -5.98 -17.12
N ALA A 204 19.33 -5.76 -18.43
CA ALA A 204 19.41 -6.81 -19.44
C ALA A 204 20.73 -7.60 -19.36
N VAL A 205 21.36 -7.61 -18.18
CA VAL A 205 22.37 -8.57 -17.76
C VAL A 205 21.65 -9.51 -16.79
N PRO A 206 21.41 -10.78 -17.15
CA PRO A 206 20.77 -11.71 -16.23
C PRO A 206 21.59 -11.74 -14.93
N VAL A 207 21.00 -11.26 -13.83
CA VAL A 207 21.46 -11.61 -12.50
C VAL A 207 21.09 -13.08 -12.36
N VAL A 208 22.02 -13.95 -12.76
CA VAL A 208 21.92 -15.39 -12.53
C VAL A 208 21.96 -15.54 -11.02
N ARG A 209 20.79 -15.61 -10.37
CA ARG A 209 20.71 -15.96 -8.95
C ARG A 209 21.40 -17.31 -8.79
N PRO A 210 22.41 -17.45 -7.90
CA PRO A 210 23.14 -18.69 -7.77
C PRO A 210 22.19 -19.87 -7.47
N PRO A 211 22.35 -21.04 -8.11
CA PRO A 211 21.48 -22.20 -7.90
C PRO A 211 21.30 -22.58 -6.42
N ALA A 212 22.35 -22.41 -5.60
CA ALA A 212 22.30 -22.68 -4.16
C ALA A 212 21.34 -21.75 -3.39
N LEU A 213 21.27 -20.48 -3.78
CA LEU A 213 20.37 -19.52 -3.15
C LEU A 213 18.91 -19.86 -3.47
N LEU A 214 18.63 -20.14 -4.74
CA LEU A 214 17.30 -20.55 -5.19
C LEU A 214 16.84 -21.85 -4.55
N LEU A 215 17.74 -22.81 -4.40
CA LEU A 215 17.45 -24.08 -3.75
C LEU A 215 17.06 -23.88 -2.27
N LEU A 216 17.83 -23.11 -1.50
CA LEU A 216 17.53 -22.87 -0.08
C LEU A 216 16.26 -22.04 0.11
N GLU A 217 16.06 -20.98 -0.67
CA GLU A 217 14.80 -20.21 -0.66
C GLU A 217 13.60 -21.15 -0.88
N LEU A 218 13.68 -22.04 -1.87
CA LEU A 218 12.62 -22.99 -2.18
C LEU A 218 12.39 -23.99 -1.03
N LEU A 219 13.46 -24.55 -0.45
CA LEU A 219 13.34 -25.55 0.62
C LEU A 219 12.73 -24.94 1.89
N VAL A 220 13.12 -23.71 2.26
CA VAL A 220 12.55 -23.00 3.41
C VAL A 220 11.09 -22.59 3.12
N GLU A 221 10.80 -22.02 1.96
CA GLU A 221 9.44 -21.61 1.57
C GLU A 221 8.46 -22.79 1.57
N LYS A 222 8.93 -23.98 1.18
CA LYS A 222 8.11 -25.20 1.18
C LYS A 222 8.08 -25.93 2.53
N GLY A 223 8.72 -25.39 3.56
CA GLY A 223 8.85 -26.05 4.86
C GLY A 223 9.53 -27.42 4.75
N ALA A 224 10.42 -27.60 3.77
CA ALA A 224 11.16 -28.84 3.56
C ALA A 224 12.32 -28.96 4.56
N ILE A 225 12.88 -27.82 4.96
CA ILE A 225 13.92 -27.66 5.97
C ILE A 225 13.59 -26.46 6.85
N GLU A 226 14.12 -26.44 8.06
CA GLU A 226 14.17 -25.28 8.94
C GLU A 226 15.63 -24.92 9.22
N LEU A 227 15.92 -23.62 9.21
CA LEU A 227 17.24 -23.11 9.56
C LEU A 227 17.35 -22.92 11.07
N SER A 228 18.54 -23.10 11.62
CA SER A 228 18.81 -22.78 13.02
C SER A 228 18.71 -21.27 13.28
N GLU A 229 18.44 -20.89 14.53
CA GLU A 229 18.09 -19.51 14.92
C GLU A 229 19.13 -18.45 14.50
N ASP A 230 20.40 -18.83 14.42
CA ASP A 230 21.52 -17.97 14.05
C ASP A 230 21.90 -18.03 12.54
N ALA A 231 21.19 -18.83 11.75
CA ALA A 231 21.51 -19.04 10.34
C ALA A 231 20.63 -18.20 9.40
N ASP A 232 21.26 -17.59 8.38
CA ASP A 232 20.57 -16.90 7.30
C ASP A 232 20.71 -17.62 5.95
N ILE A 233 19.72 -17.42 5.08
CA ILE A 233 19.67 -18.05 3.75
C ILE A 233 20.90 -17.69 2.89
N PRO A 234 21.29 -16.41 2.74
CA PRO A 234 22.48 -16.04 1.95
C PRO A 234 23.79 -16.71 2.40
N SER A 235 24.08 -16.74 3.70
CA SER A 235 25.33 -17.32 4.21
C SER A 235 25.36 -18.85 4.06
N THR A 236 24.22 -19.50 4.27
CA THR A 236 24.06 -20.95 4.07
C THR A 236 24.19 -21.31 2.60
N ALA A 237 23.61 -20.51 1.69
CA ALA A 237 23.73 -20.69 0.25
C ALA A 237 25.17 -20.59 -0.26
N ALA A 238 25.97 -19.69 0.31
CA ALA A 238 27.37 -19.52 -0.06
C ALA A 238 28.21 -20.78 0.22
N ARG A 239 27.88 -21.52 1.30
CA ARG A 239 28.54 -22.78 1.67
C ARG A 239 28.05 -23.97 0.84
N LEU A 240 26.78 -23.98 0.46
CA LEU A 240 26.18 -25.01 -0.40
C LEU A 240 26.62 -24.90 -1.88
N ALA A 241 26.87 -23.68 -2.37
CA ALA A 241 27.25 -23.42 -3.76
C ALA A 241 28.41 -24.28 -4.32
N PRO A 242 29.58 -24.39 -3.65
CA PRO A 242 30.67 -25.24 -4.14
C PRO A 242 30.33 -26.73 -4.19
N LEU A 243 29.32 -27.19 -3.42
CA LEU A 243 28.90 -28.60 -3.40
C LEU A 243 28.00 -28.91 -4.61
N LEU A 244 27.09 -28.00 -4.97
CA LEU A 244 26.22 -28.15 -6.14
C LEU A 244 26.98 -28.08 -7.48
N ALA A 245 28.16 -27.45 -7.49
CA ALA A 245 29.01 -27.32 -8.67
C ALA A 245 29.95 -28.52 -8.94
N GLN A 246 29.91 -29.57 -8.09
CA GLN A 246 30.80 -30.72 -8.23
C GLN A 246 30.45 -31.58 -9.46
N ILE A 247 31.48 -32.07 -10.15
CA ILE A 247 31.34 -33.01 -11.27
C ILE A 247 31.98 -34.33 -10.85
N PRO A 248 31.32 -35.50 -11.05
CA PRO A 248 30.04 -35.69 -11.75
C PRO A 248 28.80 -35.32 -10.91
N GLN A 249 27.66 -35.06 -11.55
CA GLN A 249 26.39 -34.63 -10.91
C GLN A 249 25.98 -35.50 -9.71
N LYS A 250 26.21 -36.82 -9.78
CA LYS A 250 25.94 -37.75 -8.67
C LYS A 250 26.71 -37.39 -7.39
N LEU A 251 27.94 -36.88 -7.54
CA LEU A 251 28.76 -36.40 -6.42
C LEU A 251 28.19 -35.08 -5.87
N ALA A 252 27.77 -34.14 -6.72
CA ALA A 252 27.13 -32.90 -6.28
C ALA A 252 25.86 -33.15 -5.47
N VAL A 253 24.97 -34.04 -5.95
CA VAL A 253 23.76 -34.42 -5.20
C VAL A 253 24.12 -35.07 -3.87
N LYS A 254 25.11 -35.98 -3.85
CA LYS A 254 25.54 -36.61 -2.59
C LYS A 254 26.06 -35.58 -1.59
N SER A 255 26.97 -34.71 -2.01
CA SER A 255 27.59 -33.69 -1.16
C SER A 255 26.58 -32.66 -0.66
N ALA A 256 25.63 -32.23 -1.49
CA ALA A 256 24.57 -31.32 -1.09
C ALA A 256 23.58 -31.95 -0.10
N MET A 257 23.25 -33.24 -0.26
CA MET A 257 22.41 -33.96 0.72
C MET A 257 23.12 -34.10 2.06
N THR A 258 24.41 -34.48 2.05
CA THR A 258 25.23 -34.53 3.28
C THR A 258 25.30 -33.17 3.96
N PHE A 259 25.42 -32.08 3.21
CA PHE A 259 25.36 -30.74 3.78
C PHE A 259 24.02 -30.44 4.45
N LEU A 260 22.90 -30.79 3.83
CA LEU A 260 21.59 -30.57 4.44
C LEU A 260 21.40 -31.39 5.72
N GLU A 261 21.95 -32.60 5.76
CA GLU A 261 21.86 -33.53 6.90
C GLU A 261 22.81 -33.18 8.06
N GLU A 262 23.99 -32.62 7.77
CA GLU A 262 25.09 -32.49 8.73
C GLU A 262 25.52 -31.03 9.05
N ASP A 263 25.10 -30.02 8.28
CA ASP A 263 25.52 -28.64 8.55
C ASP A 263 24.69 -28.00 9.67
N ASP A 264 25.39 -27.42 10.66
CA ASP A 264 24.79 -26.80 11.86
C ASP A 264 23.79 -25.65 11.56
N SER A 265 23.77 -25.14 10.32
CA SER A 265 22.75 -24.16 9.89
C SER A 265 21.37 -24.75 9.62
N ILE A 266 21.26 -26.07 9.49
CA ILE A 266 19.99 -26.77 9.27
C ILE A 266 19.54 -27.35 10.61
N ALA A 267 18.45 -26.83 11.16
CA ALA A 267 17.89 -27.30 12.41
C ALA A 267 17.12 -28.60 12.23
N GLU A 268 16.28 -28.69 11.19
CA GLU A 268 15.44 -29.86 10.93
C GLU A 268 15.14 -30.03 9.44
N ILE A 269 14.94 -31.28 9.02
CA ILE A 269 14.50 -31.65 7.67
C ILE A 269 13.14 -32.36 7.80
N PHE A 270 12.12 -31.82 7.13
CA PHE A 270 10.75 -32.35 7.16
C PHE A 270 10.38 -33.12 5.88
N MET A 271 11.24 -33.07 4.86
CA MET A 271 10.98 -33.69 3.56
C MET A 271 11.62 -35.07 3.44
N ASP A 272 10.89 -35.98 2.79
CA ASP A 272 11.39 -37.31 2.40
C ASP A 272 12.65 -37.22 1.54
N ASP A 273 13.67 -38.00 1.90
CA ASP A 273 14.97 -38.12 1.23
C ASP A 273 14.89 -38.23 -0.30
N ASP A 274 13.99 -39.05 -0.82
CA ASP A 274 13.89 -39.28 -2.27
C ASP A 274 13.30 -38.06 -3.00
N LYS A 275 12.43 -37.29 -2.33
CA LYS A 275 11.91 -36.03 -2.85
C LYS A 275 12.97 -34.93 -2.77
N LEU A 276 13.69 -34.85 -1.66
CA LEU A 276 14.73 -33.86 -1.45
C LEU A 276 15.88 -34.06 -2.46
N ARG A 277 16.33 -35.30 -2.67
CA ARG A 277 17.32 -35.66 -3.70
C ARG A 277 16.88 -35.25 -5.11
N LYS A 278 15.61 -35.44 -5.45
CA LYS A 278 15.05 -35.03 -6.75
C LYS A 278 15.11 -33.52 -6.92
N ILE A 279 14.74 -32.75 -5.91
CA ILE A 279 14.81 -31.28 -5.94
C ILE A 279 16.26 -30.85 -6.10
N VAL A 280 17.17 -31.32 -5.24
CA VAL A 280 18.60 -30.98 -5.28
C VAL A 280 19.20 -31.26 -6.67
N SER A 281 18.86 -32.39 -7.29
CA SER A 281 19.37 -32.73 -8.63
C SER A 281 19.00 -31.75 -9.75
N GLN A 282 17.95 -30.95 -9.57
CA GLN A 282 17.55 -29.91 -10.53
C GLN A 282 18.43 -28.65 -10.44
N PHE A 283 19.22 -28.52 -9.36
CA PHE A 283 20.06 -27.36 -9.07
C PHE A 283 21.57 -27.65 -9.17
N THR A 284 21.95 -28.87 -9.57
CA THR A 284 23.33 -29.27 -9.86
C THR A 284 23.68 -29.08 -11.34
N ALA A 285 24.93 -28.72 -11.64
CA ALA A 285 25.45 -28.53 -13.00
C ALA A 285 25.71 -29.84 -13.76
#